data_AF-A0A4W5MT74-F1
#
_entry.id   AF-A0A4W5MT74-F1
#
_cell.length_a   1.000
_cell.length_b   1.000
_cell.length_c   1.000
_cell.angle_alpha   90.00
_cell.angle_beta   90.00
_cell.angle_gamma   90.00
#
_symmetry.space_group_name_H-M   'P 1'
#
loop_
_entity.id
_entity.type
_entity.pdbx_description
1 polymer ?
#
loop_
_entity_poly.entity_id
_entity_poly.type
_entity_poly.pdbx_seq_one_letter_code
_entity_poly.pdbx_strand_id
1 'polypeptide(L)'
;MTLSGYSTLWSLGRGSRHEISPDNLPIKPIVRNVGDPRTDRMPVDQDWTAVYPAAAPFRQGSVPLPVRMGFPVKRGVPPEKKGNLELIKIPNFLHLTPISTVKKHLDIISHFLGLWPSALDTDAKYDEHFPVKVKSKDYVSAGTSLRNPSARIVHLRVKLSSLNLDDHARKKMVKLVGESCPVRQQNYDYAMYLLTKVEALESEKTVADMEYSPSQKNALSTLVLMRVAGEGEAVREELLGKPEVQEYRDSVTRLKNERESEGSVLQYREAVTKLLNL
;
A
#
# COMPACT_ATOMS: atom_id res chain seq x y z
N MET A 1 -64.16 -24.68 -48.02
CA MET A 1 -63.67 -25.90 -47.36
C MET A 1 -63.21 -25.48 -45.97
N THR A 2 -63.75 -25.87 -44.81
CA THR A 2 -64.78 -26.83 -44.36
C THR A 2 -65.11 -26.37 -42.93
N LEU A 3 -66.37 -26.03 -42.63
CA LEU A 3 -67.28 -26.74 -41.68
C LEU A 3 -66.78 -26.81 -40.22
N SER A 4 -67.44 -26.13 -39.27
CA SER A 4 -68.61 -26.63 -38.47
C SER A 4 -68.16 -26.97 -37.04
N GLY A 5 -68.85 -26.64 -35.95
CA GLY A 5 -70.16 -26.02 -35.83
C GLY A 5 -70.68 -25.91 -34.38
N TYR A 6 -72.01 -25.69 -34.32
CA TYR A 6 -72.98 -25.84 -33.22
C TYR A 6 -72.84 -24.88 -32.02
N SER A 7 -73.64 -23.82 -31.87
CA SER A 7 -75.10 -23.72 -31.62
C SER A 7 -75.55 -24.23 -30.25
N THR A 8 -76.09 -23.33 -29.42
CA THR A 8 -77.36 -23.49 -28.66
C THR A 8 -77.65 -22.17 -27.90
N LEU A 9 -78.62 -21.40 -28.37
CA LEU A 9 -80.02 -21.30 -27.90
C LEU A 9 -80.21 -20.23 -26.83
N TRP A 10 -80.76 -19.11 -27.29
CA TRP A 10 -81.43 -18.10 -26.48
C TRP A 10 -82.62 -18.73 -25.75
N SER A 11 -82.68 -18.55 -24.44
CA SER A 11 -83.92 -18.74 -23.67
C SER A 11 -84.37 -17.38 -23.15
N LEU A 12 -85.50 -16.90 -23.69
CA LEU A 12 -86.24 -15.78 -23.13
C LEU A 12 -86.91 -16.25 -21.83
N GLY A 13 -86.32 -15.87 -20.69
CA GLY A 13 -86.96 -15.96 -19.38
C GLY A 13 -87.49 -14.59 -18.95
N ARG A 14 -88.80 -14.43 -18.90
CA ARG A 14 -89.47 -13.29 -18.22
C ARG A 14 -89.30 -13.42 -16.71
N GLY A 15 -89.04 -12.29 -16.05
CA GLY A 15 -89.46 -12.03 -14.67
C GLY A 15 -88.42 -12.34 -13.59
N SER A 16 -87.76 -11.30 -13.08
CA SER A 16 -88.08 -10.73 -11.76
C SER A 16 -87.15 -9.54 -11.52
N ARG A 17 -87.69 -8.34 -11.27
CA ARG A 17 -86.89 -7.23 -10.76
C ARG A 17 -86.56 -7.56 -9.31
N HIS A 18 -85.39 -8.14 -9.09
CA HIS A 18 -84.78 -8.09 -7.76
C HIS A 18 -84.26 -6.68 -7.55
N GLU A 19 -84.97 -5.90 -6.72
CA GLU A 19 -84.39 -4.71 -6.11
C GLU A 19 -83.13 -5.14 -5.36
N ILE A 20 -81.99 -4.57 -5.77
CA ILE A 20 -80.71 -4.76 -5.10
C ILE A 20 -80.87 -4.09 -3.73
N SER A 21 -80.86 -4.90 -2.66
CA SER A 21 -80.82 -4.41 -1.27
C SER A 21 -79.65 -3.43 -1.12
N PRO A 22 -79.81 -2.28 -0.43
CA PRO A 22 -78.76 -1.26 -0.27
C PRO A 22 -77.49 -1.76 0.43
N ASP A 23 -77.53 -2.97 1.00
CA ASP A 23 -76.43 -3.61 1.72
C ASP A 23 -75.36 -4.26 0.81
N ASN A 24 -75.55 -4.29 -0.51
CA ASN A 24 -74.59 -4.88 -1.47
C ASN A 24 -73.84 -3.83 -2.32
N LEU A 25 -73.45 -2.70 -1.71
CA LEU A 25 -72.47 -1.80 -2.32
C LEU A 25 -71.06 -2.38 -2.16
N PRO A 26 -70.22 -2.44 -3.23
CA PRO A 26 -68.86 -2.93 -3.10
C PRO A 26 -68.10 -2.05 -2.10
N ILE A 27 -67.60 -2.67 -1.02
CA ILE A 27 -66.74 -2.01 -0.03
C ILE A 27 -65.55 -1.43 -0.80
N LYS A 28 -65.48 -0.10 -0.92
CA LYS A 28 -64.31 0.56 -1.51
C LYS A 28 -63.09 0.15 -0.67
N PRO A 29 -62.01 -0.38 -1.28
CA PRO A 29 -60.82 -0.71 -0.52
C PRO A 29 -60.31 0.55 0.18
N ILE A 30 -60.07 0.45 1.48
CA ILE A 30 -59.54 1.57 2.28
C ILE A 30 -58.15 1.90 1.74
N VAL A 31 -58.03 3.03 1.04
CA VAL A 31 -56.74 3.52 0.54
C VAL A 31 -55.97 4.11 1.73
N ARG A 32 -54.77 3.60 2.00
CA ARG A 32 -53.90 4.17 3.04
C ARG A 32 -53.37 5.51 2.55
N ASN A 33 -53.69 6.57 3.28
CA ASN A 33 -53.12 7.89 3.03
C ASN A 33 -51.66 7.93 3.53
N VAL A 34 -50.80 8.61 2.76
CA VAL A 34 -49.41 8.85 3.16
C VAL A 34 -49.40 9.91 4.24
N GLY A 35 -48.69 9.66 5.35
CA GLY A 35 -48.52 10.65 6.42
C GLY A 35 -47.59 11.79 6.02
N ASP A 36 -47.68 12.91 6.74
CA ASP A 36 -46.81 14.07 6.53
C ASP A 36 -45.33 13.72 6.73
N PRO A 37 -44.42 14.35 5.97
CA PRO A 37 -43.00 14.11 6.14
C PRO A 37 -42.54 14.59 7.52
N ARG A 38 -41.56 13.87 8.10
CA ARG A 38 -40.98 14.21 9.40
C ARG A 38 -40.39 15.63 9.41
N THR A 39 -39.95 16.14 8.27
CA THR A 39 -39.38 17.49 8.10
C THR A 39 -40.23 18.59 8.68
N ASP A 40 -41.56 18.47 8.62
CA ASP A 40 -42.48 19.54 8.99
C ASP A 40 -42.60 19.68 10.52
N ARG A 41 -42.14 18.66 11.26
CA ARG A 41 -42.15 18.62 12.73
C ARG A 41 -40.75 18.80 13.33
N MET A 42 -39.73 19.07 12.50
CA MET A 42 -38.35 19.17 12.95
C MET A 42 -38.05 20.58 13.52
N PRO A 43 -37.53 20.68 14.75
CA PRO A 43 -37.00 21.95 15.27
C PRO A 43 -35.78 22.41 14.47
N VAL A 44 -35.54 23.72 14.42
CA VAL A 44 -34.37 24.32 13.74
C VAL A 44 -33.08 24.05 14.51
N ASP A 45 -33.15 24.03 15.84
CA ASP A 45 -32.06 23.83 16.80
C ASP A 45 -31.82 22.35 17.18
N GLN A 46 -32.50 21.43 16.51
CA GLN A 46 -32.38 20.00 16.81
C GLN A 46 -30.96 19.46 16.58
N ASP A 47 -30.63 18.40 17.31
CA ASP A 47 -29.36 17.71 17.11
C ASP A 47 -29.36 16.88 15.81
N TRP A 48 -28.60 17.37 14.83
CA TRP A 48 -28.48 16.70 13.53
C TRP A 48 -27.89 15.29 13.62
N THR A 49 -27.02 15.01 14.60
CA THR A 49 -26.45 13.66 14.78
C THR A 49 -27.49 12.60 15.09
N ALA A 50 -28.57 12.97 15.78
CA ALA A 50 -29.68 12.05 16.05
C ALA A 50 -30.54 11.80 14.80
N VAL A 51 -30.60 12.76 13.87
CA VAL A 51 -31.35 12.65 12.61
C VAL A 51 -30.64 11.75 11.61
N TYR A 52 -29.31 11.89 11.52
CA TYR A 52 -28.49 11.20 10.53
C TYR A 52 -27.20 10.64 11.16
N PRO A 53 -27.31 9.58 11.98
CA PRO A 53 -26.18 9.08 12.78
C PRO A 53 -25.10 8.34 11.99
N ALA A 54 -25.47 7.72 10.86
CA ALA A 54 -24.59 6.84 10.09
C ALA A 54 -24.81 7.02 8.58
N ALA A 55 -23.91 6.44 7.78
CA ALA A 55 -24.02 6.43 6.33
C ALA A 55 -25.35 5.80 5.90
N ALA A 56 -26.15 6.56 5.16
CA ALA A 56 -27.45 6.15 4.67
C ALA A 56 -27.73 6.78 3.31
N PRO A 57 -28.64 6.20 2.50
CA PRO A 57 -29.11 6.85 1.28
C PRO A 57 -29.89 8.12 1.61
N PHE A 58 -29.91 9.08 0.69
CA PHE A 58 -30.64 10.33 0.88
C PHE A 58 -32.13 10.08 1.20
N ARG A 59 -32.57 10.47 2.40
CA ARG A 59 -33.95 10.30 2.88
C ARG A 59 -34.72 11.60 2.74
N GLN A 60 -35.48 11.73 1.65
CA GLN A 60 -36.25 12.95 1.33
C GLN A 60 -37.16 13.46 2.47
N GLY A 61 -37.70 12.55 3.29
CA GLY A 61 -38.61 12.89 4.40
C GLY A 61 -37.91 13.18 5.73
N SER A 62 -36.58 13.02 5.81
CA SER A 62 -35.78 13.30 7.03
C SER A 62 -34.85 14.49 6.86
N VAL A 63 -34.57 14.91 5.63
CA VAL A 63 -33.67 16.03 5.34
C VAL A 63 -34.49 17.32 5.18
N PRO A 64 -34.43 18.29 6.12
CA PRO A 64 -35.25 19.50 6.10
C PRO A 64 -34.68 20.59 5.17
N LEU A 65 -33.97 20.20 4.10
CA LEU A 65 -33.38 21.12 3.15
C LEU A 65 -34.16 21.08 1.82
N PRO A 66 -34.43 22.22 1.16
CA PRO A 66 -35.10 22.27 -0.14
C PRO A 66 -34.12 22.01 -1.29
N VAL A 67 -33.44 20.86 -1.28
CA VAL A 67 -32.46 20.49 -2.29
C VAL A 67 -33.15 20.13 -3.60
N ARG A 68 -32.59 20.61 -4.72
CA ARG A 68 -33.01 20.28 -6.08
C ARG A 68 -31.80 19.78 -6.86
N MET A 69 -31.99 18.78 -7.73
CA MET A 69 -30.90 18.23 -8.54
C MET A 69 -31.44 17.60 -9.82
N GLY A 70 -30.69 17.74 -10.90
CA GLY A 70 -31.02 17.23 -12.23
C GLY A 70 -30.97 18.34 -13.28
N PHE A 71 -30.90 17.95 -14.55
CA PHE A 71 -30.88 18.91 -15.65
C PHE A 71 -32.24 19.61 -15.78
N PRO A 72 -32.31 20.95 -15.77
CA PRO A 72 -33.57 21.66 -15.94
C PRO A 72 -34.05 21.56 -17.38
N VAL A 73 -35.37 21.44 -17.57
CA VAL A 73 -35.98 21.60 -18.90
C VAL A 73 -35.82 23.06 -19.37
N LYS A 74 -35.94 23.33 -20.69
CA LYS A 74 -35.83 24.70 -21.21
C LYS A 74 -36.81 25.62 -20.49
N ARG A 75 -36.29 26.71 -19.90
CA ARG A 75 -37.04 27.66 -19.06
C ARG A 75 -37.67 27.05 -17.79
N GLY A 76 -37.15 25.92 -17.30
CA GLY A 76 -37.62 25.23 -16.09
C GLY A 76 -36.64 25.29 -14.92
N VAL A 77 -37.06 24.70 -13.80
CA VAL A 77 -36.25 24.53 -12.58
C VAL A 77 -35.79 23.07 -12.45
N PRO A 78 -34.66 22.81 -11.76
CA PRO A 78 -34.24 21.45 -11.46
C PRO A 78 -35.30 20.68 -10.63
N PRO A 79 -35.43 19.36 -10.84
CA PRO A 79 -36.34 18.52 -10.07
C PRO A 79 -36.13 18.63 -8.55
N GLU A 80 -37.24 18.56 -7.82
CA GLU A 80 -37.25 18.58 -6.35
C GLU A 80 -36.63 17.35 -5.74
N LYS A 81 -36.45 17.33 -4.42
CA LYS A 81 -35.94 16.15 -3.71
C LYS A 81 -36.90 14.96 -3.68
N LYS A 82 -38.20 15.18 -3.88
CA LYS A 82 -39.24 14.15 -3.78
C LYS A 82 -39.18 13.23 -5.00
N GLY A 83 -38.84 11.96 -4.79
CA GLY A 83 -38.73 10.95 -5.85
C GLY A 83 -37.48 11.09 -6.73
N ASN A 84 -36.49 11.89 -6.30
CA ASN A 84 -35.33 12.20 -7.12
C ASN A 84 -34.22 11.15 -6.99
N LEU A 85 -34.05 10.34 -8.03
CA LEU A 85 -33.04 9.28 -8.08
C LEU A 85 -31.60 9.82 -8.11
N GLU A 86 -31.38 11.02 -8.64
CA GLU A 86 -30.04 11.61 -8.68
C GLU A 86 -29.50 11.89 -7.28
N LEU A 87 -30.37 12.32 -6.36
CA LEU A 87 -30.00 12.53 -4.96
C LEU A 87 -29.71 11.23 -4.21
N ILE A 88 -30.32 10.11 -4.62
CA ILE A 88 -30.09 8.80 -4.00
C ILE A 88 -28.74 8.22 -4.42
N LYS A 89 -28.31 8.47 -5.66
CA LYS A 89 -27.04 7.98 -6.21
C LYS A 89 -25.81 8.61 -5.54
N ILE A 90 -25.94 9.83 -5.01
CA ILE A 90 -24.81 10.54 -4.39
C ILE A 90 -24.43 9.89 -3.05
N PRO A 91 -23.15 9.52 -2.84
CA PRO A 91 -22.64 9.23 -1.50
C PRO A 91 -22.62 10.52 -0.68
N ASN A 92 -23.66 10.74 0.12
CA ASN A 92 -23.82 11.96 0.90
C ASN A 92 -23.03 11.91 2.21
N PHE A 93 -22.64 13.09 2.70
CA PHE A 93 -21.86 13.28 3.93
C PHE A 93 -22.71 13.86 5.06
N LEU A 94 -24.04 13.66 5.02
CA LEU A 94 -24.96 14.23 6.01
C LEU A 94 -24.70 13.69 7.43
N HIS A 95 -24.10 12.52 7.57
CA HIS A 95 -23.68 11.94 8.85
C HIS A 95 -22.28 12.41 9.30
N LEU A 96 -21.57 13.21 8.51
CA LEU A 96 -20.21 13.68 8.80
C LEU A 96 -20.14 15.21 8.81
N THR A 97 -21.11 15.85 9.46
CA THR A 97 -21.11 17.31 9.55
C THR A 97 -20.00 17.82 10.48
N PRO A 98 -19.18 18.81 10.09
CA PRO A 98 -18.01 19.23 10.87
C PRO A 98 -18.34 19.81 12.25
N ILE A 99 -19.46 20.53 12.35
CA ILE A 99 -19.76 21.38 13.51
C ILE A 99 -20.20 20.57 14.72
N SER A 100 -21.05 19.57 14.52
CA SER A 100 -21.63 18.78 15.61
C SER A 100 -21.19 17.33 15.60
N THR A 101 -21.14 16.67 14.43
CA THR A 101 -20.86 15.23 14.37
C THR A 101 -19.40 14.89 14.56
N VAL A 102 -18.51 15.51 13.78
CA VAL A 102 -17.09 15.16 13.78
C VAL A 102 -16.45 15.48 15.13
N LYS A 103 -16.78 16.63 15.74
CA LYS A 103 -16.26 16.99 17.07
C LYS A 103 -16.69 15.99 18.14
N LYS A 104 -17.99 15.67 18.24
CA LYS A 104 -18.49 14.66 19.19
C LYS A 104 -17.79 13.31 19.00
N HIS A 105 -17.57 12.88 17.76
CA HIS A 105 -16.85 11.65 17.48
C HIS A 105 -15.38 11.72 17.92
N LEU A 106 -14.69 12.83 17.61
CA LEU A 106 -13.30 13.04 18.01
C LEU A 106 -13.14 13.11 19.53
N ASP A 107 -14.07 13.75 20.24
CA ASP A 107 -14.06 13.83 21.70
C ASP A 107 -14.13 12.42 22.30
N ILE A 108 -14.97 11.53 21.76
CA ILE A 108 -15.03 10.12 22.20
C ILE A 108 -13.74 9.38 21.81
N ILE A 109 -13.30 9.49 20.56
CA ILE A 109 -12.11 8.78 20.04
C ILE A 109 -10.84 9.20 20.80
N SER A 110 -10.76 10.45 21.26
CA SER A 110 -9.60 10.98 21.99
C SER A 110 -9.22 10.14 23.22
N HIS A 111 -10.21 9.52 23.88
CA HIS A 111 -9.99 8.65 25.04
C HIS A 111 -9.20 7.37 24.69
N PHE A 112 -9.19 6.96 23.42
CA PHE A 112 -8.46 5.78 22.94
C PHE A 112 -7.08 6.13 22.38
N LEU A 113 -6.76 7.42 22.22
CA LEU A 113 -5.50 7.86 21.63
C LEU A 113 -4.42 7.96 22.72
N GLY A 114 -3.26 7.38 22.45
CA GLY A 114 -2.05 7.59 23.24
C GLY A 114 -1.32 8.86 22.81
N LEU A 115 -0.67 9.53 23.76
CA LEU A 115 0.21 10.66 23.46
C LEU A 115 1.47 10.16 22.73
N TRP A 116 1.91 10.90 21.72
CA TRP A 116 3.20 10.67 21.07
C TRP A 116 4.34 11.04 22.05
N PRO A 117 5.41 10.21 22.17
CA PRO A 117 6.52 10.51 23.06
C PRO A 117 7.27 11.77 22.64
N SER A 118 7.36 12.76 23.52
CA SER A 118 8.06 14.04 23.30
C SER A 118 9.59 13.92 23.16
N ALA A 119 10.16 12.77 23.51
CA ALA A 119 11.58 12.52 23.25
C ALA A 119 11.88 12.39 21.73
N LEU A 120 10.88 11.99 20.93
CA LEU A 120 11.00 11.67 19.49
C LEU A 120 10.42 12.77 18.60
N ASP A 121 10.74 14.03 18.89
CA ASP A 121 10.24 15.18 18.14
C ASP A 121 10.90 15.34 16.75
N THR A 122 12.06 14.71 16.53
CA THR A 122 12.85 14.85 15.29
C THR A 122 13.18 13.48 14.71
N ASP A 123 13.08 13.35 13.38
CA ASP A 123 13.41 12.13 12.64
C ASP A 123 14.81 11.60 12.94
N ALA A 124 15.79 12.49 13.21
CA ALA A 124 17.15 12.08 13.56
C ALA A 124 17.21 11.27 14.88
N LYS A 125 16.48 11.71 15.92
CA LYS A 125 16.39 10.99 17.20
C LYS A 125 15.63 9.68 17.04
N TYR A 126 14.59 9.68 16.21
CA TYR A 126 13.85 8.47 15.86
C TYR A 126 14.77 7.44 15.19
N ASP A 127 15.58 7.86 14.23
CA ASP A 127 16.49 6.97 13.49
C ASP A 127 17.65 6.45 14.35
N GLU A 128 18.07 7.21 15.35
CA GLU A 128 19.09 6.80 16.33
C GLU A 128 18.55 5.70 17.26
N HIS A 129 17.37 5.90 17.85
CA HIS A 129 16.78 4.94 18.79
C HIS A 129 16.09 3.75 18.11
N PHE A 130 15.54 3.93 16.90
CA PHE A 130 14.77 2.93 16.16
C PHE A 130 15.33 2.75 14.74
N PRO A 131 16.51 2.10 14.60
CA PRO A 131 17.18 1.92 13.31
C PRO A 131 16.46 0.98 12.33
N VAL A 132 15.57 0.12 12.84
CA VAL A 132 14.80 -0.85 12.06
C VAL A 132 13.43 -0.28 11.72
N LYS A 133 13.20 0.00 10.43
CA LYS A 133 11.92 0.53 9.91
C LYS A 133 11.16 -0.56 9.18
N VAL A 134 9.98 -0.90 9.69
CA VAL A 134 9.09 -1.89 9.10
C VAL A 134 7.98 -1.18 8.33
N LYS A 135 7.78 -1.54 7.07
CA LYS A 135 6.66 -1.04 6.25
C LYS A 135 5.78 -2.21 5.80
N SER A 136 4.51 -2.14 6.16
CA SER A 136 3.43 -3.00 5.68
C SER A 136 2.41 -2.17 4.92
N LYS A 137 1.58 -2.83 4.09
CA LYS A 137 0.49 -2.19 3.35
C LYS A 137 -0.80 -2.94 3.61
N ASP A 138 -1.82 -2.22 4.05
CA ASP A 138 -3.18 -2.72 4.20
C ASP A 138 -4.08 -2.15 3.10
N TYR A 139 -4.97 -2.99 2.57
CA TYR A 139 -5.83 -2.64 1.45
C TYR A 139 -7.29 -2.76 1.87
N VAL A 140 -8.07 -1.71 1.63
CA VAL A 140 -9.52 -1.69 1.89
C VAL A 140 -10.24 -1.57 0.56
N SER A 141 -11.08 -2.55 0.25
CA SER A 141 -11.87 -2.61 -0.99
C SER A 141 -13.33 -2.91 -0.67
N ALA A 142 -14.25 -2.35 -1.46
CA ALA A 142 -15.66 -2.72 -1.40
C ALA A 142 -15.85 -4.10 -2.05
N GLY A 143 -16.20 -5.12 -1.26
CA GLY A 143 -16.41 -6.48 -1.73
C GLY A 143 -16.63 -7.48 -0.60
N THR A 144 -16.97 -8.72 -0.95
CA THR A 144 -17.16 -9.80 0.04
C THR A 144 -15.84 -10.39 0.54
N SER A 145 -14.79 -10.31 -0.27
CA SER A 145 -13.45 -10.77 0.11
C SER A 145 -12.62 -9.62 0.64
N LEU A 146 -12.05 -9.81 1.83
CA LEU A 146 -11.04 -8.92 2.42
C LEU A 146 -9.60 -9.32 2.03
N ARG A 147 -9.43 -10.42 1.31
CA ARG A 147 -8.10 -10.99 1.04
C ARG A 147 -7.42 -10.20 -0.06
N ASN A 148 -6.22 -9.67 0.24
CA ASN A 148 -5.33 -9.12 -0.77
C ASN A 148 -3.95 -9.82 -0.67
N PRO A 149 -3.48 -10.50 -1.72
CA PRO A 149 -2.20 -11.19 -1.71
C PRO A 149 -1.02 -10.26 -1.42
N SER A 150 -1.09 -8.98 -1.80
CA SER A 150 -0.02 -8.01 -1.59
C SER A 150 0.11 -7.53 -0.14
N ALA A 151 -0.90 -7.76 0.71
CA ALA A 151 -0.87 -7.37 2.13
C ALA A 151 0.12 -8.19 2.96
N ARG A 152 0.55 -9.37 2.46
CA ARG A 152 1.54 -10.23 3.13
C ARG A 152 2.96 -9.67 3.09
N ILE A 153 3.25 -8.76 2.16
CA ILE A 153 4.60 -8.26 1.90
C ILE A 153 5.03 -7.31 3.02
N VAL A 154 6.19 -7.60 3.62
CA VAL A 154 6.83 -6.78 4.64
C VAL A 154 8.14 -6.24 4.09
N HIS A 155 8.35 -4.94 4.20
CA HIS A 155 9.63 -4.32 3.88
C HIS A 155 10.34 -3.91 5.16
N LEU A 156 11.46 -4.55 5.43
CA LEU A 156 12.36 -4.20 6.52
C LEU A 156 13.48 -3.31 5.94
N ARG A 157 13.66 -2.11 6.51
CA ARG A 157 14.70 -1.15 6.12
C ARG A 157 15.57 -0.85 7.32
N VAL A 158 16.88 -1.08 7.19
CA VAL A 158 17.87 -0.79 8.24
C VAL A 158 19.03 -0.03 7.63
N LYS A 159 19.51 0.99 8.34
CA LYS A 159 20.72 1.71 7.94
C LYS A 159 21.93 0.85 8.30
N LEU A 160 22.79 0.54 7.33
CA LEU A 160 23.97 -0.31 7.61
C LEU A 160 24.93 0.31 8.64
N SER A 161 24.90 1.64 8.81
CA SER A 161 25.78 2.32 9.79
C SER A 161 25.34 2.12 11.23
N SER A 162 24.08 1.73 11.49
CA SER A 162 23.59 1.49 12.85
C SER A 162 23.83 0.07 13.34
N LEU A 163 24.28 -0.82 12.45
CA LEU A 163 24.64 -2.19 12.79
C LEU A 163 26.16 -2.29 12.94
N ASN A 164 26.61 -3.05 13.94
CA ASN A 164 28.02 -3.32 14.21
C ASN A 164 28.56 -4.40 13.27
N LEU A 165 28.51 -4.14 11.96
CA LEU A 165 28.92 -5.08 10.90
C LEU A 165 30.34 -4.80 10.45
N ASP A 166 31.12 -5.87 10.27
CA ASP A 166 32.40 -5.85 9.58
C ASP A 166 32.23 -5.66 8.06
N ASP A 167 33.34 -5.41 7.35
CA ASP A 167 33.30 -5.19 5.90
C ASP A 167 32.79 -6.41 5.13
N HIS A 168 32.97 -7.62 5.68
CA HIS A 168 32.51 -8.87 5.06
C HIS A 168 30.98 -9.02 5.17
N ALA A 169 30.42 -8.86 6.36
CA ALA A 169 29.00 -8.94 6.65
C ALA A 169 28.22 -7.85 5.90
N ARG A 170 28.79 -6.63 5.78
CA ARG A 170 28.22 -5.56 4.93
C ARG A 170 28.03 -6.03 3.48
N LYS A 171 29.03 -6.69 2.90
CA LYS A 171 28.98 -7.19 1.52
C LYS A 171 28.06 -8.40 1.37
N LYS A 172 28.04 -9.29 2.36
CA LYS A 172 27.17 -10.49 2.38
C LYS A 172 25.70 -10.12 2.49
N MET A 173 25.37 -9.09 3.29
CA MET A 173 23.99 -8.67 3.50
C MET A 173 23.34 -8.09 2.23
N VAL A 174 24.12 -7.51 1.31
CA VAL A 174 23.62 -7.04 0.01
C VAL A 174 23.19 -8.21 -0.90
N LYS A 175 23.74 -9.41 -0.69
CA LYS A 175 23.51 -10.60 -1.55
C LYS A 175 22.37 -11.49 -1.06
N LEU A 176 21.80 -11.25 0.12
CA LEU A 176 20.77 -12.11 0.68
C LEU A 176 19.37 -11.72 0.17
N VAL A 177 18.70 -12.71 -0.42
CA VAL A 177 17.31 -12.63 -0.86
C VAL A 177 16.52 -13.73 -0.14
N GLY A 178 15.40 -13.37 0.48
CA GLY A 178 14.53 -14.30 1.21
C GLY A 178 13.32 -14.75 0.39
N GLU A 179 12.79 -15.92 0.73
CA GLU A 179 11.54 -16.45 0.18
C GLU A 179 10.29 -15.85 0.87
N SER A 180 9.14 -15.86 0.18
CA SER A 180 7.89 -15.24 0.67
C SER A 180 6.93 -16.25 1.30
N CYS A 181 6.55 -16.04 2.55
CA CYS A 181 5.51 -16.79 3.27
C CYS A 181 4.09 -16.22 3.02
N PRO A 182 3.02 -17.01 3.26
CA PRO A 182 1.64 -16.58 3.05
C PRO A 182 1.14 -15.49 4.01
N VAL A 183 1.57 -15.51 5.28
CA VAL A 183 1.09 -14.60 6.33
C VAL A 183 2.09 -13.48 6.60
N ARG A 184 1.59 -12.27 6.85
CA ARG A 184 2.41 -11.09 7.15
C ARG A 184 3.32 -11.30 8.37
N GLN A 185 2.79 -11.88 9.44
CA GLN A 185 3.54 -12.16 10.67
C GLN A 185 4.76 -13.07 10.37
N GLN A 186 4.55 -14.14 9.59
CA GLN A 186 5.63 -15.04 9.20
C GLN A 186 6.71 -14.33 8.38
N ASN A 187 6.31 -13.46 7.44
CA ASN A 187 7.27 -12.66 6.67
C ASN A 187 8.05 -11.68 7.54
N TYR A 188 7.43 -11.09 8.56
CA TYR A 188 8.11 -10.23 9.52
C TYR A 188 9.11 -11.03 10.38
N ASP A 189 8.67 -12.14 10.96
CA ASP A 189 9.51 -13.00 11.80
C ASP A 189 10.69 -13.57 11.00
N TYR A 190 10.44 -13.96 9.75
CA TYR A 190 11.48 -14.44 8.84
C TYR A 190 12.45 -13.32 8.44
N ALA A 191 11.97 -12.10 8.17
CA ALA A 191 12.84 -10.96 7.89
C ALA A 191 13.73 -10.59 9.10
N MET A 192 13.19 -10.67 10.31
CA MET A 192 13.96 -10.49 11.54
C MET A 192 14.97 -11.62 11.74
N TYR A 193 14.57 -12.87 11.53
CA TYR A 193 15.47 -14.02 11.58
C TYR A 193 16.63 -13.88 10.58
N LEU A 194 16.35 -13.45 9.35
CA LEU A 194 17.38 -13.19 8.35
C LEU A 194 18.37 -12.13 8.84
N LEU A 195 17.88 -11.04 9.43
CA LEU A 195 18.72 -9.99 10.01
C LEU A 195 19.65 -10.54 11.10
N THR A 196 19.12 -11.34 12.03
CA THR A 196 19.92 -11.96 13.11
C THR A 196 20.90 -13.02 12.57
N LYS A 197 20.50 -13.79 11.55
CA LYS A 197 21.37 -14.82 10.96
C LYS A 197 22.58 -14.23 10.25
N VAL A 198 22.48 -13.02 9.68
CA VAL A 198 23.64 -12.35 9.08
C VAL A 198 24.74 -12.13 10.10
N GLU A 199 24.40 -11.69 11.31
CA GLU A 199 25.37 -11.52 12.42
C GLU A 199 26.02 -12.86 12.82
N ALA A 200 25.29 -13.97 12.73
CA ALA A 200 25.83 -15.30 13.07
C ALA A 200 26.67 -15.94 11.94
N LEU A 201 26.43 -15.60 10.67
CA LEU A 201 27.12 -16.21 9.51
C LEU A 201 28.52 -15.62 9.25
N GLU A 202 29.04 -14.84 10.20
CA GLU A 202 30.37 -14.22 10.20
C GLU A 202 31.51 -15.24 10.32
N SER A 203 31.26 -16.43 10.87
CA SER A 203 32.29 -17.44 11.18
C SER A 203 32.69 -18.36 10.02
N GLU A 204 31.88 -18.46 8.97
CA GLU A 204 32.11 -19.34 7.83
C GLU A 204 32.52 -18.54 6.59
N LYS A 205 33.82 -18.25 6.46
CA LYS A 205 34.42 -17.53 5.34
C LYS A 205 35.00 -18.53 4.32
N THR A 206 34.58 -18.44 3.05
CA THR A 206 35.23 -19.18 1.95
C THR A 206 36.02 -18.26 1.03
N VAL A 207 37.05 -18.80 0.35
CA VAL A 207 37.95 -18.04 -0.55
C VAL A 207 37.18 -17.42 -1.73
N ALA A 208 36.05 -18.02 -2.12
CA ALA A 208 35.16 -17.51 -3.17
C ALA A 208 34.40 -16.22 -2.78
N ASP A 209 34.35 -15.88 -1.49
CA ASP A 209 33.66 -14.68 -0.98
C ASP A 209 34.58 -13.44 -0.93
N MET A 210 35.86 -13.59 -1.27
CA MET A 210 36.83 -12.48 -1.28
C MET A 210 36.67 -11.66 -2.57
N GLU A 211 36.20 -10.42 -2.46
CA GLU A 211 36.19 -9.43 -3.56
C GLU A 211 37.59 -8.93 -3.96
N TYR A 212 38.64 -9.32 -3.23
CA TYR A 212 40.00 -8.97 -3.61
C TYR A 212 40.46 -9.79 -4.82
N SER A 213 40.85 -9.06 -5.86
CA SER A 213 41.33 -9.64 -7.11
C SER A 213 42.57 -10.52 -6.87
N PRO A 214 42.59 -11.76 -7.40
CA PRO A 214 43.80 -12.59 -7.48
C PRO A 214 44.95 -11.92 -8.25
N SER A 215 44.69 -10.81 -8.96
CA SER A 215 45.68 -10.06 -9.72
C SER A 215 46.89 -9.62 -8.90
N GLN A 216 46.74 -9.31 -7.61
CA GLN A 216 47.89 -9.01 -6.74
C GLN A 216 48.78 -10.24 -6.56
N LYS A 217 48.18 -11.40 -6.26
CA LYS A 217 48.91 -12.67 -6.14
C LYS A 217 49.57 -13.06 -7.47
N ASN A 218 48.89 -12.82 -8.59
CA ASN A 218 49.39 -13.13 -9.93
C ASN A 218 50.46 -12.14 -10.41
N ALA A 219 50.34 -10.86 -10.08
CA ALA A 219 51.36 -9.85 -10.42
C ALA A 219 52.63 -10.07 -9.60
N LEU A 220 52.49 -10.35 -8.29
CA LEU A 220 53.63 -10.71 -7.44
C LEU A 220 54.29 -12.02 -7.89
N SER A 221 53.52 -13.05 -8.26
CA SER A 221 54.11 -14.28 -8.79
C SER A 221 54.87 -14.04 -10.10
N THR A 222 54.35 -13.16 -10.98
CA THR A 222 55.02 -12.79 -12.24
C THR A 222 56.29 -11.98 -11.99
N LEU A 223 56.28 -11.02 -11.06
CA LEU A 223 57.47 -10.22 -10.69
C LEU A 223 58.56 -11.08 -10.03
N VAL A 224 58.17 -12.05 -9.19
CA VAL A 224 59.09 -13.04 -8.60
C VAL A 224 59.69 -13.94 -9.69
N LEU A 225 58.90 -14.33 -10.69
CA LEU A 225 59.39 -15.08 -11.86
C LEU A 225 60.39 -14.29 -12.73
N MET A 226 60.21 -12.98 -12.86
CA MET A 226 61.08 -12.11 -13.67
C MET A 226 62.44 -11.80 -13.03
N ARG A 227 62.60 -11.93 -11.71
CA ARG A 227 63.86 -11.60 -11.00
C ARG A 227 64.88 -12.73 -10.88
N VAL A 228 64.62 -13.89 -11.50
CA VAL A 228 65.46 -15.11 -11.51
C VAL A 228 65.33 -16.00 -10.26
N ALA A 229 65.41 -17.30 -10.53
CA ALA A 229 65.16 -18.44 -9.67
C ALA A 229 65.85 -18.41 -8.31
N GLY A 230 65.04 -18.56 -7.26
CA GLY A 230 65.47 -18.95 -5.93
C GLY A 230 65.63 -17.78 -4.97
N GLU A 231 64.54 -17.39 -4.30
CA GLU A 231 64.54 -16.97 -2.89
C GLU A 231 63.10 -16.67 -2.42
N GLY A 232 62.80 -17.06 -1.17
CA GLY A 232 61.46 -17.23 -0.61
C GLY A 232 60.75 -15.94 -0.14
N GLU A 233 59.81 -16.10 0.79
CA GLU A 233 58.85 -15.08 1.29
C GLU A 233 59.46 -13.70 1.64
N ALA A 234 60.73 -13.62 2.02
CA ALA A 234 61.42 -12.36 2.34
C ALA A 234 61.48 -11.37 1.15
N VAL A 235 61.66 -11.87 -0.07
CA VAL A 235 61.70 -11.03 -1.29
C VAL A 235 60.30 -10.48 -1.62
N ARG A 236 59.24 -11.19 -1.23
CA ARG A 236 57.85 -10.76 -1.48
C ARG A 236 57.48 -9.53 -0.66
N GLU A 237 57.84 -9.52 0.63
CA GLU A 237 57.61 -8.37 1.52
C GLU A 237 58.38 -7.12 1.06
N GLU A 238 59.63 -7.28 0.62
CA GLU A 238 60.44 -6.17 0.08
C GLU A 238 59.82 -5.58 -1.20
N LEU A 239 59.32 -6.43 -2.10
CA LEU A 239 58.66 -6.00 -3.33
C LEU A 239 57.32 -5.31 -3.06
N LEU A 240 56.56 -5.75 -2.05
CA LEU A 240 55.31 -5.11 -1.63
C LEU A 240 55.51 -3.71 -1.05
N GLY A 241 56.69 -3.45 -0.47
CA GLY A 241 57.07 -2.15 0.08
C GLY A 241 57.48 -1.11 -0.97
N LYS A 242 57.64 -1.50 -2.24
CA LYS A 242 58.08 -0.58 -3.30
C LYS A 242 56.97 0.36 -3.76
N PRO A 243 57.28 1.65 -3.96
CA PRO A 243 56.28 2.64 -4.37
C PRO A 243 55.66 2.30 -5.72
N GLU A 244 56.42 1.70 -6.66
CA GLU A 244 55.93 1.32 -7.99
C GLU A 244 54.88 0.19 -7.93
N VAL A 245 55.04 -0.74 -6.97
CA VAL A 245 54.09 -1.85 -6.75
C VAL A 245 52.81 -1.35 -6.07
N GLN A 246 52.92 -0.34 -5.20
CA GLN A 246 51.76 0.32 -4.59
C GLN A 246 50.99 1.18 -5.60
N GLU A 247 51.67 1.96 -6.45
CA GLU A 247 51.04 2.71 -7.54
C GLU A 247 50.28 1.78 -8.50
N TYR A 248 50.89 0.65 -8.88
CA TYR A 248 50.21 -0.37 -9.68
C TYR A 248 48.98 -0.93 -8.96
N ARG A 249 49.12 -1.29 -7.67
CA ARG A 249 48.01 -1.80 -6.86
C ARG A 249 46.83 -0.81 -6.83
N ASP A 250 47.10 0.46 -6.59
CA ASP A 250 46.08 1.50 -6.47
C ASP A 250 45.40 1.79 -7.80
N SER A 251 46.16 1.76 -8.91
CA SER A 251 45.59 1.90 -10.24
C SER A 251 44.64 0.74 -10.60
N VAL A 252 44.98 -0.50 -10.23
CA VAL A 252 44.16 -1.70 -10.46
C VAL A 252 42.90 -1.69 -9.59
N THR A 253 43.03 -1.37 -8.31
CA THR A 253 41.86 -1.30 -7.41
C THR A 253 40.89 -0.23 -7.87
N ARG A 254 41.40 0.94 -8.30
CA ARG A 254 40.56 2.00 -8.83
C ARG A 254 39.86 1.60 -10.13
N LEU A 255 40.58 1.01 -11.07
CA LEU A 255 40.01 0.57 -12.35
C LEU A 255 38.94 -0.52 -12.19
N LYS A 256 39.03 -1.35 -11.14
CA LYS A 256 38.06 -2.42 -10.85
C LYS A 256 36.89 -1.99 -9.97
N ASN A 257 37.10 -1.07 -9.04
CA ASN A 257 36.06 -0.64 -8.09
C ASN A 257 35.28 0.58 -8.57
N GLU A 258 35.93 1.48 -9.31
CA GLU A 258 35.30 2.64 -9.92
C GLU A 258 34.93 2.34 -11.38
N ARG A 259 34.10 3.20 -11.97
CA ARG A 259 33.72 3.06 -13.38
C ARG A 259 34.93 3.34 -14.27
N GLU A 260 35.19 2.47 -15.24
CA GLU A 260 36.26 2.66 -16.23
C GLU A 260 36.12 4.02 -16.93
N SER A 261 37.17 4.83 -16.82
CA SER A 261 37.33 6.14 -17.44
C SER A 261 38.69 6.24 -18.12
N GLU A 262 38.83 7.13 -19.11
CA GLU A 262 40.08 7.31 -19.84
C GLU A 262 41.25 7.66 -18.91
N GLY A 263 41.02 8.51 -17.90
CA GLY A 263 42.00 8.81 -16.86
C GLY A 263 42.38 7.60 -16.01
N SER A 264 41.45 6.69 -15.73
CA SER A 264 41.75 5.45 -14.99
C SER A 264 42.64 4.49 -15.78
N VAL A 265 42.44 4.41 -17.09
CA VAL A 265 43.23 3.55 -17.99
C VAL A 265 44.63 4.13 -18.21
N LEU A 266 44.75 5.45 -18.36
CA LEU A 266 46.05 6.13 -18.51
C LEU A 266 46.93 5.95 -17.28
N GLN A 267 46.37 6.09 -16.08
CA GLN A 267 47.15 5.90 -14.85
C GLN A 267 47.54 4.43 -14.61
N TYR A 268 46.70 3.48 -15.02
CA TYR A 268 47.08 2.06 -15.04
C TYR A 268 48.24 1.81 -16.01
N ARG A 269 48.18 2.38 -17.22
CA ARG A 269 49.25 2.28 -18.21
C ARG A 269 50.56 2.85 -17.66
N GLU A 270 50.55 4.04 -17.10
CA GLU A 270 51.73 4.68 -16.50
C GLU A 270 52.31 3.84 -15.37
N ALA A 271 51.47 3.30 -14.47
CA ALA A 271 51.92 2.44 -13.39
C ALA A 271 52.56 1.14 -13.89
N VAL A 272 52.02 0.53 -14.95
CA VAL A 272 52.60 -0.67 -15.58
C VAL A 272 53.94 -0.37 -16.26
N THR A 273 54.03 0.75 -16.97
CA THR A 273 55.27 1.19 -17.64
C THR A 273 56.39 1.39 -16.62
N LYS A 274 56.10 2.06 -15.50
CA LYS A 274 57.04 2.23 -14.38
C LYS A 274 57.42 0.90 -13.72
N LEU A 275 56.46 0.00 -13.52
CA LEU A 275 56.69 -1.29 -12.86
C LEU A 275 57.60 -2.21 -13.69
N LEU A 276 57.47 -2.19 -15.02
CA LEU A 276 58.20 -3.06 -15.94
C LEU A 276 59.45 -2.40 -16.55
N ASN A 277 59.75 -1.14 -16.19
CA ASN A 277 60.85 -0.34 -16.77
C ASN A 277 60.81 -0.29 -18.31
N LEU A 278 59.62 -0.07 -18.88
CA LEU A 278 59.38 0.02 -20.33
C LEU A 278 59.44 1.47 -20.86
#